data_AF-A0A1I9G8Q1-F1
#
_entry.id   AF-A0A1I9G8Q1-F1
#
_cell.length_a   1.000
_cell.length_b   1.000
_cell.length_c   1.000
_cell.angle_alpha   90.00
_cell.angle_beta   90.00
_cell.angle_gamma   90.00
#
_symmetry.space_group_name_H-M   'P 1'
#
loop_
_entity.id
_entity.type
_entity.pdbx_description
1 polymer ?
#
loop_
_entity_poly.entity_id
_entity_poly.type
_entity_poly.pdbx_seq_one_letter_code
_entity_poly.pdbx_strand_id
1 'polypeptide(L)'
;MHCLAPYNRTVDRAVHFHDAVILDFVEDSSEEDDLKVKVLYGHPLEAAMRPCEYFLNDRCNYGNECRFSHGEEVSFSALREYQQPDISMVRENSLVFVLGENKLWSSARVTAMDGEKLAVRLLLTGKEIAVDQNKIYPIPQLANDDEGFVKLKSFFS
;
A
#
# COMPACT_ATOMS: atom_id res chain seq x y z
N MET A 1 -4.10 -11.70 -10.72
CA MET A 1 -2.66 -11.41 -10.99
C MET A 1 -2.17 -10.48 -9.90
N HIS A 2 -1.04 -10.78 -9.25
CA HIS A 2 -0.51 -9.97 -8.15
C HIS A 2 0.39 -8.86 -8.70
N CYS A 3 0.26 -7.65 -8.16
CA CYS A 3 0.96 -6.46 -8.66
C CYS A 3 1.24 -5.46 -7.55
N LEU A 4 2.00 -4.42 -7.90
CA LEU A 4 2.08 -3.19 -7.14
C LEU A 4 1.27 -2.12 -7.88
N ALA A 5 0.26 -1.55 -7.23
CA ALA A 5 -0.64 -0.56 -7.82
C ALA A 5 -0.53 0.79 -7.09
N PRO A 6 -0.65 1.93 -7.80
CA PRO A 6 -0.81 3.22 -7.16
C PRO A 6 -2.17 3.29 -6.45
N TYR A 7 -2.30 4.22 -5.51
CA TYR A 7 -3.60 4.60 -4.94
C TYR A 7 -3.91 6.05 -5.30
N ASN A 8 -5.17 6.32 -5.67
CA ASN A 8 -5.61 7.63 -6.16
C ASN A 8 -5.53 8.74 -5.09
N ARG A 9 -5.39 8.37 -3.81
CA ARG A 9 -5.27 9.26 -2.67
C ARG A 9 -3.96 9.03 -1.95
N THR A 10 -3.33 10.10 -1.49
CA THR A 10 -2.17 10.01 -0.59
C THR A 10 -2.65 9.79 0.84
N VAL A 11 -2.75 8.53 1.24
CA VAL A 11 -3.05 8.12 2.63
C VAL A 11 -1.81 8.05 3.51
N ASP A 12 -0.65 7.83 2.90
CA ASP A 12 0.65 7.78 3.56
C ASP A 12 1.73 8.25 2.59
N ARG A 13 2.53 9.24 2.98
CA ARG A 13 3.57 9.81 2.11
C ARG A 13 4.76 8.89 1.90
N ALA A 14 4.94 7.88 2.74
CA ALA A 14 6.02 6.92 2.60
C ALA A 14 5.66 5.73 1.70
N VAL A 15 4.40 5.66 1.24
CA VAL A 15 3.87 4.53 0.48
C VAL A 15 3.28 5.05 -0.83
N HIS A 16 4.00 4.82 -1.92
CA HIS A 16 3.53 5.23 -3.26
C HIS A 16 2.84 4.10 -4.02
N PHE A 17 3.26 2.86 -3.77
CA PHE A 17 2.72 1.66 -4.38
C PHE A 17 2.27 0.70 -3.30
N HIS A 18 1.15 0.04 -3.57
CA HIS A 18 0.53 -0.90 -2.68
C HIS A 18 0.52 -2.27 -3.32
N ASP A 19 0.85 -3.28 -2.52
CA ASP A 19 0.55 -4.68 -2.81
C ASP A 19 -0.94 -4.81 -3.15
N ALA A 20 -1.24 -5.35 -4.33
CA ALA A 20 -2.58 -5.48 -4.84
C ALA A 20 -2.77 -6.74 -5.71
N VAL A 21 -4.03 -7.11 -5.89
CA VAL A 21 -4.45 -8.17 -6.82
C VAL A 21 -5.40 -7.57 -7.85
N ILE A 22 -5.11 -7.81 -9.12
CA ILE A 22 -6.03 -7.52 -10.23
C ILE A 22 -7.24 -8.44 -10.09
N LEU A 23 -8.41 -7.83 -9.90
CA LEU A 23 -9.71 -8.48 -9.80
C LEU A 23 -10.35 -8.67 -11.17
N ASP A 24 -10.38 -7.61 -11.99
CA ASP A 24 -11.07 -7.62 -13.29
C ASP A 24 -10.53 -6.55 -14.25
N PHE A 25 -10.88 -6.66 -15.53
CA PHE A 25 -10.65 -5.65 -16.56
C PHE A 25 -11.87 -4.72 -16.68
N VAL A 26 -11.64 -3.47 -17.05
CA VAL A 26 -12.74 -2.50 -17.28
C VAL A 26 -13.08 -2.50 -18.77
N GLU A 27 -14.30 -2.92 -19.12
CA GLU A 27 -14.72 -3.18 -20.51
C GLU A 27 -14.94 -1.92 -21.38
N ASP A 28 -14.97 -0.72 -20.79
CA ASP A 28 -15.31 0.55 -21.46
C ASP A 28 -14.10 1.47 -21.79
N SER A 29 -12.88 0.94 -21.88
CA SER A 29 -11.77 1.73 -22.43
C SER A 29 -11.98 1.90 -23.93
N SER A 30 -12.28 3.13 -24.37
CA SER A 30 -12.26 3.46 -25.80
C SER A 30 -10.88 3.14 -26.40
N GLU A 31 -10.74 2.95 -27.72
CA GLU A 31 -9.43 2.62 -28.33
C GLU A 31 -8.35 3.71 -28.09
N GLU A 32 -8.73 4.86 -27.55
CA GLU A 32 -7.86 5.97 -27.15
C GLU A 32 -7.49 5.97 -25.66
N ASP A 33 -8.20 5.19 -24.82
CA ASP A 33 -7.95 5.09 -23.38
C ASP A 33 -6.96 3.95 -23.07
N ASP A 34 -6.01 4.22 -22.17
CA ASP A 34 -5.16 3.18 -21.62
C ASP A 34 -6.01 2.10 -20.93
N LEU A 35 -5.65 0.82 -21.12
CA LEU A 35 -6.35 -0.32 -20.55
C LEU A 35 -6.47 -0.13 -19.03
N LYS A 36 -7.67 -0.27 -18.48
CA LYS A 36 -7.91 -0.17 -17.03
C LYS A 36 -8.25 -1.51 -16.42
N VAL A 37 -7.86 -1.66 -15.17
CA VAL A 37 -8.19 -2.82 -14.34
C VAL A 37 -8.71 -2.40 -12.98
N LYS A 38 -9.51 -3.26 -12.35
CA LYS A 38 -9.90 -3.13 -10.96
C LYS A 38 -8.93 -3.90 -10.08
N VAL A 39 -8.39 -3.25 -9.05
CA VAL A 39 -7.46 -3.86 -8.09
C VAL A 39 -7.98 -3.81 -6.66
N LEU A 40 -7.64 -4.83 -5.87
CA LEU A 40 -7.87 -4.87 -4.43
C LEU A 40 -6.52 -4.81 -3.70
N TYR A 41 -6.41 -3.93 -2.69
CA TYR A 41 -5.18 -3.73 -1.93
C TYR A 41 -5.03 -4.75 -0.80
N GLY A 42 -3.83 -5.32 -0.65
CA GLY A 42 -3.52 -6.34 0.35
C GLY A 42 -3.31 -5.80 1.76
N HIS A 43 -2.82 -4.55 1.88
CA HIS A 43 -2.48 -3.91 3.16
C HIS A 43 -3.27 -2.59 3.33
N PRO A 44 -4.56 -2.65 3.70
CA PRO A 44 -5.41 -1.48 3.77
C PRO A 44 -4.96 -0.51 4.87
N LEU A 45 -4.66 0.74 4.47
CA LEU A 45 -4.26 1.82 5.39
C LEU A 45 -5.47 2.62 5.89
N GLU A 46 -6.57 2.58 5.14
CA GLU A 46 -7.85 3.17 5.53
C GLU A 46 -9.02 2.23 5.20
N ALA A 47 -10.21 2.56 5.72
CA ALA A 47 -11.38 1.72 5.57
C ALA A 47 -11.78 1.50 4.10
N ALA A 48 -11.64 2.52 3.25
CA ALA A 48 -11.98 2.47 1.83
C ALA A 48 -11.11 1.49 1.03
N MET A 49 -9.92 1.14 1.53
CA MET A 49 -9.04 0.15 0.90
C MET A 49 -9.40 -1.29 1.30
N ARG A 50 -10.16 -1.50 2.39
CA ARG A 50 -10.48 -2.84 2.87
C ARG A 50 -11.45 -3.52 1.89
N PRO A 51 -11.14 -4.72 1.36
CA PRO A 51 -12.06 -5.43 0.48
C PRO A 51 -13.42 -5.67 1.14
N CYS A 52 -14.49 -5.43 0.38
CA CYS A 52 -15.83 -5.75 0.80
C CYS A 52 -16.08 -7.25 0.66
N GLU A 53 -16.12 -7.97 1.78
CA GLU A 53 -16.39 -9.42 1.77
C GLU A 53 -17.74 -9.76 1.12
N TYR A 54 -18.76 -8.90 1.26
CA TYR A 54 -20.05 -9.13 0.62
C TYR A 54 -19.99 -8.97 -0.90
N PHE A 55 -19.20 -8.03 -1.41
CA PHE A 55 -19.02 -7.83 -2.85
C PHE A 55 -18.28 -9.02 -3.47
N LEU A 56 -17.23 -9.49 -2.80
CA LEU A 56 -16.48 -10.69 -3.22
C LEU A 56 -17.33 -11.97 -3.26
N ASN A 57 -18.50 -11.97 -2.64
CA ASN A 57 -19.44 -13.10 -2.62
C ASN A 57 -20.74 -12.77 -3.39
N ASP A 58 -20.77 -11.71 -4.22
CA ASP A 58 -21.95 -11.28 -4.99
C ASP A 58 -23.20 -10.97 -4.12
N ARG A 59 -22.99 -10.50 -2.89
CA ARG A 59 -24.03 -10.20 -1.89
C ARG A 59 -24.09 -8.73 -1.46
N CYS A 60 -23.21 -7.87 -1.94
CA CYS A 60 -23.23 -6.46 -1.57
C CYS A 60 -24.38 -5.73 -2.27
N ASN A 61 -25.17 -4.98 -1.51
CA ASN A 61 -26.31 -4.19 -1.99
C ASN A 61 -26.10 -2.67 -1.88
N TYR A 62 -24.92 -2.21 -1.45
CA TYR A 62 -24.61 -0.79 -1.27
C TYR A 62 -24.05 -0.10 -2.53
N GLY A 63 -23.68 -0.87 -3.56
CA GLY A 63 -23.09 -0.32 -4.78
C GLY A 63 -21.89 0.60 -4.49
N ASN A 64 -21.87 1.78 -5.11
CA ASN A 64 -20.81 2.79 -4.95
C ASN A 64 -20.81 3.49 -3.58
N GLU A 65 -21.87 3.34 -2.77
CA GLU A 65 -21.94 3.90 -1.41
C GLU A 65 -21.37 2.93 -0.35
N CYS A 66 -20.86 1.77 -0.77
CA CYS A 66 -20.23 0.84 0.13
C CYS A 66 -18.98 1.47 0.77
N ARG A 67 -18.85 1.35 2.10
CA ARG A 67 -17.68 1.89 2.84
C ARG A 67 -16.42 1.05 2.68
N PHE A 68 -16.52 -0.09 2.00
CA PHE A 68 -15.45 -1.06 1.76
C PHE A 68 -15.19 -1.15 0.25
N SER A 69 -13.97 -1.46 -0.13
CA SER A 69 -13.52 -1.50 -1.53
C SER A 69 -14.25 -2.57 -2.33
N HIS A 70 -14.78 -2.17 -3.49
CA HIS A 70 -15.21 -3.08 -4.57
C HIS A 70 -14.14 -3.20 -5.66
N GLY A 71 -12.91 -2.78 -5.35
CA GLY A 71 -11.84 -2.56 -6.32
C GLY A 71 -11.67 -1.08 -6.65
N GLU A 72 -10.43 -0.68 -6.88
CA GLU A 72 -10.06 0.63 -7.39
C GLU A 72 -9.68 0.50 -8.86
N GLU A 73 -10.17 1.41 -9.70
CA GLU A 73 -9.81 1.43 -11.13
C GLU A 73 -8.45 2.10 -11.31
N VAL A 74 -7.50 1.37 -11.87
CA VAL A 74 -6.15 1.85 -12.15
C VAL A 74 -5.79 1.54 -13.59
N SER A 75 -5.00 2.44 -14.18
CA SER A 75 -4.40 2.20 -15.49
C SER A 75 -3.45 1.00 -15.40
N PHE A 76 -3.55 0.09 -16.37
CA PHE A 76 -2.73 -1.12 -16.43
C PHE A 76 -1.26 -0.77 -16.60
N SER A 77 -0.94 0.28 -17.38
CA SER A 77 0.44 0.75 -17.56
C SER A 77 1.05 1.35 -16.29
N ALA A 78 0.23 1.76 -15.32
CA ALA A 78 0.70 2.26 -14.02
C ALA A 78 1.06 1.15 -13.02
N LEU A 79 0.73 -0.12 -13.33
CA LEU A 79 1.08 -1.26 -12.47
C LEU A 79 2.57 -1.57 -12.55
N ARG A 80 3.12 -2.06 -11.45
CA ARG A 80 4.48 -2.65 -11.42
C ARG A 80 4.40 -4.13 -11.07
N GLU A 81 5.41 -4.86 -11.50
CA GLU A 81 5.57 -6.26 -11.13
C GLU A 81 5.67 -6.40 -9.61
N TYR A 82 4.96 -7.39 -9.06
CA TYR A 82 5.09 -7.70 -7.66
C TYR A 82 6.44 -8.34 -7.36
N GLN A 83 7.03 -7.89 -6.26
CA GLN A 83 8.16 -8.55 -5.64
C GLN A 83 7.77 -8.91 -4.21
N GLN A 84 7.78 -10.21 -3.90
CA GLN A 84 7.53 -10.69 -2.56
C GLN A 84 8.59 -10.11 -1.61
N PRO A 85 8.20 -9.35 -0.57
CA PRO A 85 9.19 -8.78 0.34
C PRO A 85 9.88 -9.84 1.18
N ASP A 86 11.19 -9.74 1.29
CA ASP A 86 11.99 -10.62 2.15
C ASP A 86 12.11 -10.01 3.57
N ILE A 87 11.43 -10.62 4.53
CA ILE A 87 11.45 -10.16 5.93
C ILE A 87 12.82 -10.29 6.59
N SER A 88 13.70 -11.16 6.08
CA SER A 88 15.06 -11.32 6.60
C SER A 88 15.94 -10.09 6.32
N MET A 89 15.54 -9.24 5.36
CA MET A 89 16.22 -7.98 5.04
C MET A 89 15.79 -6.81 5.92
N VAL A 90 14.84 -7.00 6.84
CA VAL A 90 14.41 -5.95 7.77
C VAL A 90 15.53 -5.68 8.77
N ARG A 91 15.91 -4.40 8.88
CA ARG A 91 16.94 -3.88 9.78
C ARG A 91 16.51 -2.55 10.37
N GLU A 92 17.29 -2.00 11.30
CA GLU A 92 17.12 -0.62 11.73
C GLU A 92 17.04 0.34 10.53
N ASN A 93 16.15 1.32 10.64
CA ASN A 93 15.76 2.26 9.59
C ASN A 93 14.92 1.69 8.44
N SER A 94 14.68 0.37 8.34
CA SER A 94 13.74 -0.17 7.35
C SER A 94 12.33 0.41 7.55
N LEU A 95 11.61 0.58 6.43
CA LEU A 95 10.18 0.88 6.47
C LEU A 95 9.37 -0.41 6.46
N VAL A 96 8.39 -0.48 7.35
CA VAL A 96 7.53 -1.65 7.53
C VAL A 96 6.09 -1.20 7.74
N PHE A 97 5.14 -2.01 7.31
CA PHE A 97 3.77 -1.94 7.79
C PHE A 97 3.66 -2.70 9.10
N VAL A 98 2.85 -2.15 10.01
CA VAL A 98 2.45 -2.77 11.26
C VAL A 98 0.94 -2.91 11.28
N LEU A 99 0.43 -4.10 11.62
CA LEU A 99 -1.01 -4.32 11.76
C LEU A 99 -1.51 -3.74 13.09
N GLY A 100 -2.43 -2.78 13.02
CA GLY A 100 -3.11 -2.21 14.19
C GLY A 100 -4.30 -3.04 14.67
N GLU A 101 -4.77 -2.76 15.89
CA GLU A 101 -5.93 -3.42 16.50
C GLU A 101 -7.24 -3.21 15.71
N ASN A 102 -7.33 -2.10 14.97
CA ASN A 102 -8.46 -1.77 14.10
C ASN A 102 -8.44 -2.54 12.76
N LYS A 103 -7.50 -3.49 12.59
CA LYS A 103 -7.27 -4.26 11.36
C LYS A 103 -6.86 -3.39 10.17
N LEU A 104 -6.33 -2.19 10.42
CA LEU A 104 -5.67 -1.36 9.41
C LEU A 104 -4.16 -1.42 9.62
N TRP A 105 -3.44 -1.32 8.52
CA TRP A 105 -1.98 -1.24 8.54
C TRP A 105 -1.53 0.21 8.72
N SER A 106 -0.39 0.40 9.36
CA SER A 106 0.25 1.70 9.49
C SER A 106 1.71 1.58 9.13
N SER A 107 2.24 2.54 8.37
CA SER A 107 3.68 2.58 8.10
C SER A 107 4.45 2.98 9.35
N ALA A 108 5.63 2.39 9.50
CA ALA A 108 6.54 2.64 10.59
C ALA A 108 7.99 2.50 10.12
N ARG A 109 8.90 3.10 10.90
CA ARG A 109 10.33 2.90 10.76
C ARG A 109 10.85 2.06 11.93
N VAL A 110 11.64 1.04 11.63
CA VAL A 110 12.35 0.26 12.67
C VAL A 110 13.39 1.16 13.35
N THR A 111 13.29 1.30 14.67
CA THR A 111 14.20 2.13 15.48
C THR A 111 15.21 1.30 16.26
N ALA A 112 14.87 0.07 16.64
CA ALA A 112 15.77 -0.89 17.28
C ALA A 112 15.28 -2.33 17.08
N MET A 113 16.18 -3.29 17.24
CA MET A 113 15.88 -4.72 17.13
C MET A 113 16.46 -5.49 18.34
N ASP A 114 15.65 -6.38 18.92
CA ASP A 114 16.07 -7.29 20.00
C ASP A 114 15.43 -8.67 19.78
N GLY A 115 16.21 -9.60 19.21
CA GLY A 115 15.71 -10.91 18.81
C GLY A 115 14.53 -10.82 17.83
N GLU A 116 13.40 -11.43 18.20
CA GLU A 116 12.15 -11.42 17.40
C GLU A 116 11.28 -10.18 17.64
N LYS A 117 11.72 -9.24 18.50
CA LYS A 117 10.99 -8.01 18.80
C LYS A 117 11.64 -6.81 18.13
N LEU A 118 10.80 -5.94 17.59
CA LEU A 118 11.20 -4.70 16.95
C LEU A 118 10.59 -3.52 17.72
N ALA A 119 11.40 -2.50 17.99
CA ALA A 119 10.88 -1.17 18.28
C ALA A 119 10.66 -0.45 16.96
N VAL A 120 9.47 0.11 16.77
CA VAL A 120 9.11 0.82 15.55
C VAL A 120 8.43 2.14 15.88
N ARG A 121 8.76 3.18 15.12
CA ARG A 121 8.12 4.49 15.18
C ARG A 121 7.12 4.63 14.05
N LEU A 122 5.84 4.76 14.38
CA LEU A 122 4.78 4.99 13.40
C LEU A 122 5.02 6.33 12.69
N LEU A 123 4.98 6.34 11.36
CA LEU A 123 5.32 7.56 10.60
C LEU A 123 4.26 8.66 10.75
N LEU A 124 2.99 8.27 10.83
CA LEU A 124 1.89 9.23 10.91
C LEU A 124 1.76 9.90 12.29
N THR A 125 1.93 9.13 13.37
CA THR A 125 1.69 9.61 14.74
C THR A 125 2.97 9.93 15.50
N GLY A 126 4.13 9.46 15.03
CA GLY A 126 5.39 9.53 15.77
C GLY A 126 5.46 8.61 16.99
N LYS A 127 4.39 7.86 17.30
CA LYS A 127 4.33 6.95 18.44
C LYS A 127 5.31 5.79 18.24
N GLU A 128 6.05 5.47 19.30
CA GLU A 128 6.93 4.30 19.35
C GLU A 128 6.20 3.12 20.00
N ILE A 129 6.29 1.95 19.37
CA ILE A 129 5.64 0.72 19.83
C ILE A 129 6.60 -0.47 19.67
N ALA A 130 6.39 -1.51 20.47
CA ALA A 130 7.06 -2.79 20.32
C ALA A 130 6.16 -3.76 19.54
N VAL A 131 6.72 -4.45 18.55
CA VAL A 131 5.99 -5.40 17.70
C VAL A 131 6.81 -6.66 17.47
N ASP A 132 6.13 -7.79 17.33
CA ASP A 132 6.77 -9.05 16.93
C ASP A 132 7.12 -8.99 15.44
N GLN A 133 8.26 -9.56 15.05
CA GLN A 133 8.71 -9.59 13.65
C GLN A 133 7.66 -10.27 12.74
N ASN A 134 6.90 -11.24 13.23
CA ASN A 134 5.84 -11.89 12.44
C ASN A 134 4.56 -11.04 12.23
N LYS A 135 4.49 -9.84 12.83
CA LYS A 135 3.37 -8.90 12.71
C LYS A 135 3.73 -7.66 11.88
N ILE A 136 4.86 -7.70 11.20
CA ILE A 136 5.26 -6.65 10.26
C ILE A 136 5.24 -7.17 8.82
N TYR A 137 5.08 -6.24 7.88
CA TYR A 137 5.27 -6.51 6.46
C TYR A 137 6.26 -5.48 5.89
N PRO A 138 7.38 -5.88 5.26
CA PRO A 138 8.33 -4.92 4.71
C PRO A 138 7.69 -4.07 3.61
N ILE A 139 7.94 -2.76 3.64
CA ILE A 139 7.51 -1.86 2.55
C ILE A 139 8.63 -1.83 1.51
N PRO A 140 8.39 -2.25 0.25
CA PRO A 140 9.41 -2.19 -0.78
C PRO A 140 9.90 -0.76 -0.98
N GLN A 141 11.18 -0.52 -0.68
CA GLN A 141 11.85 0.70 -1.10
C GLN A 141 12.23 0.51 -2.55
N LEU A 142 11.35 0.94 -3.45
CA LEU A 142 11.67 0.98 -4.88
C LEU A 142 12.94 1.82 -5.02
N ALA A 143 14.04 1.18 -5.42
CA ALA A 143 15.31 1.86 -5.59
C ALA A 143 15.12 2.97 -6.64
N ASN A 144 15.39 4.20 -6.22
CA ASN A 144 15.39 5.47 -6.96
C ASN A 144 14.07 6.26 -6.97
N ASP A 145 14.01 7.25 -6.07
CA ASP A 145 13.53 8.62 -6.34
C ASP A 145 14.22 9.67 -5.44
N ASP A 146 15.40 9.36 -4.86
CA ASP A 146 16.22 10.36 -4.15
C ASP A 146 16.80 11.44 -5.11
N GLU A 147 16.69 11.26 -6.43
CA GLU A 147 16.98 12.32 -7.42
C GLU A 147 15.78 13.28 -7.67
N GLY A 148 14.57 12.95 -7.21
CA GLY A 148 13.37 13.78 -7.41
C GLY A 148 13.24 14.94 -6.42
N PHE A 149 13.81 14.82 -5.22
CA PHE A 149 13.66 15.83 -4.16
C PHE A 149 14.66 16.99 -4.27
N VAL A 150 15.78 16.79 -4.99
CA VAL A 150 16.80 17.84 -5.20
C VAL A 150 16.38 18.81 -6.32
N LYS A 151 15.66 18.34 -7.35
CA LYS A 151 15.26 19.19 -8.50
C LYS A 151 14.17 20.22 -8.20
N LEU A 152 13.37 20.02 -7.15
CA LEU A 152 12.32 20.99 -6.76
C LEU A 152 12.86 22.19 -5.98
N LYS A 153 14.08 22.11 -5.42
CA LYS A 153 14.73 23.28 -4.77
C LYS A 153 15.44 24.20 -5.75
N SER A 154 15.74 23.74 -6.97
CA SER A 154 16.41 24.53 -8.01
C SER A 154 15.45 25.35 -8.91
N PHE A 155 14.13 25.25 -8.72
CA PHE A 155 13.13 26.05 -9.46
C PHE A 155 12.50 27.19 -8.65
N PHE A 156 12.87 27.31 -7.37
CA PHE A 156 12.57 28.47 -6.54
C PHE A 156 13.85 28.99 -5.93
N SER A 157 14.72 29.56 -6.76
CA SER A 157 15.76 30.49 -6.32
C SER A 157 16.08 31.49 -7.41
#